data_AF-A0A8S9UDN8-F1
#
_entry.id   AF-A0A8S9UDN8-F1
#
_cell.length_a   1.000
_cell.length_b   1.000
_cell.length_c   1.000
_cell.angle_alpha   90.00
_cell.angle_beta   90.00
_cell.angle_gamma   90.00
#
_symmetry.space_group_name_H-M   'P 1'
#
loop_
_entity.id
_entity.type
_entity.pdbx_description
1 polymer ?
#
loop_
_entity_poly.entity_id
_entity_poly.type
_entity_poly.pdbx_seq_one_letter_code
_entity_poly.pdbx_strand_id
1 'polypeptide(L)'
;MLHWARAGKADDFVIENLNLKGLSGHALKSNKNYKHFEQFQEALLDISLKKMTPTSDIWRRMGLEKLKTIDDVEAAQSTDAFLLYVRYARHFDAAALKNNIKHKTAIPVISDDVTFAEALARLTVWKMDDRPANYVKAALRLDNLSPTALLERQYFDLYVNFLKGKAIRMYRGGETKEDVDSFVKTALSLNSMPPENIPASIDRFYKFVLDPKALSLGPVATG
;
A
#
# COMPACT_ATOMS: atom_id res chain seq x y z
N MET A 1 -10.66 25.92 9.26
CA MET A 1 -10.19 24.61 8.74
C MET A 1 -9.55 23.76 9.83
N LEU A 2 -8.41 24.15 10.42
CA LEU A 2 -7.76 23.38 11.50
C LEU A 2 -8.69 23.10 12.70
N HIS A 3 -9.52 24.06 13.13
CA HIS A 3 -10.45 23.85 14.24
C HIS A 3 -11.54 22.80 13.90
N TRP A 4 -12.05 22.79 12.67
CA TRP A 4 -13.00 21.75 12.21
C TRP A 4 -12.33 20.38 12.10
N ALA A 5 -11.09 20.32 11.61
CA ALA A 5 -10.32 19.08 11.56
C ALA A 5 -10.05 18.51 12.96
N ARG A 6 -9.63 19.36 13.91
CA ARG A 6 -9.45 18.98 15.33
C ARG A 6 -10.74 18.51 15.98
N ALA A 7 -11.86 19.14 15.63
CA ALA A 7 -13.19 18.74 16.08
C ALA A 7 -13.73 17.49 15.36
N GLY A 8 -12.98 16.89 14.45
CA GLY A 8 -13.36 15.67 13.74
C GLY A 8 -14.60 15.82 12.87
N LYS A 9 -14.87 17.02 12.33
CA LYS A 9 -16.03 17.26 11.47
C LYS A 9 -16.00 16.34 10.24
N ALA A 10 -17.17 15.92 9.79
CA ALA A 10 -17.34 15.15 8.56
C ALA A 10 -17.18 16.03 7.32
N ASP A 11 -16.84 15.42 6.20
CA ASP A 11 -16.61 16.13 4.95
C ASP A 11 -17.89 16.83 4.47
N ASP A 12 -19.05 16.17 4.58
CA ASP A 12 -20.36 16.75 4.25
C ASP A 12 -20.65 18.03 5.05
N PHE A 13 -20.33 18.03 6.35
CA PHE A 13 -20.48 19.22 7.19
C PHE A 13 -19.63 20.37 6.65
N VAL A 14 -18.38 20.11 6.28
CA VAL A 14 -17.47 21.14 5.77
C VAL A 14 -17.89 21.61 4.37
N ILE A 15 -18.27 20.70 3.49
CA ILE A 15 -18.78 20.99 2.14
C ILE A 15 -20.01 21.89 2.21
N GLU A 16 -20.97 21.56 3.10
CA GLU A 16 -22.17 22.37 3.31
C GLU A 16 -21.83 23.76 3.86
N ASN A 17 -21.00 23.84 4.90
CA ASN A 17 -20.61 25.12 5.51
C ASN A 17 -19.71 25.99 4.61
N LEU A 18 -19.08 25.40 3.60
CA LEU A 18 -18.31 26.12 2.58
C LEU A 18 -19.13 26.46 1.33
N ASN A 19 -20.43 26.14 1.31
CA ASN A 19 -21.32 26.31 0.17
C ASN A 19 -20.79 25.61 -1.11
N LEU A 20 -20.24 24.41 -0.93
CA LEU A 20 -19.74 23.56 -2.01
C LEU A 20 -20.72 22.44 -2.38
N LYS A 21 -21.82 22.31 -1.64
CA LYS A 21 -22.85 21.29 -1.84
C LYS A 21 -23.41 21.37 -3.27
N GLY A 22 -23.47 20.22 -3.95
CA GLY A 22 -23.96 20.12 -5.33
C GLY A 22 -22.95 20.53 -6.41
N LEU A 23 -21.76 21.02 -6.04
CA LEU A 23 -20.70 21.28 -7.01
C LEU A 23 -19.85 20.02 -7.23
N SER A 24 -19.43 19.80 -8.47
CA SER A 24 -18.55 18.70 -8.86
C SER A 24 -17.58 19.10 -9.97
N GLY A 25 -16.53 18.30 -10.17
CA GLY A 25 -15.57 18.48 -11.27
C GLY A 25 -14.98 19.90 -11.31
N HIS A 26 -14.99 20.51 -12.50
CA HIS A 26 -14.45 21.85 -12.69
C HIS A 26 -15.19 22.92 -11.86
N ALA A 27 -16.52 22.83 -11.72
CA ALA A 27 -17.31 23.81 -10.97
C ALA A 27 -16.94 23.82 -9.47
N LEU A 28 -16.63 22.64 -8.91
CA LEU A 28 -16.13 22.52 -7.54
C LEU A 28 -14.73 23.14 -7.42
N LYS A 29 -13.79 22.73 -8.29
CA LYS A 29 -12.38 23.15 -8.21
C LYS A 29 -12.17 24.64 -8.47
N SER A 30 -12.99 25.25 -9.32
CA SER A 30 -12.93 26.69 -9.60
C SER A 30 -13.62 27.56 -8.53
N ASN A 31 -14.31 26.97 -7.56
CA ASN A 31 -14.95 27.72 -6.49
C ASN A 31 -13.90 28.27 -5.51
N LYS A 32 -13.97 29.57 -5.19
CA LYS A 32 -13.04 30.24 -4.25
C LYS A 32 -12.96 29.60 -2.86
N ASN A 33 -13.99 28.87 -2.43
CA ASN A 33 -14.04 28.20 -1.14
C ASN A 33 -13.44 26.79 -1.18
N TYR A 34 -13.18 26.22 -2.36
CA TYR A 34 -12.60 24.88 -2.50
C TYR A 34 -11.24 24.76 -1.81
N LYS A 35 -10.38 25.79 -1.92
CA LYS A 35 -9.09 25.86 -1.21
C LYS A 35 -9.22 25.65 0.31
N HIS A 36 -10.35 26.04 0.91
CA HIS A 36 -10.58 25.86 2.34
C HIS A 36 -10.96 24.42 2.66
N PHE A 37 -11.67 23.74 1.77
CA PHE A 37 -11.90 22.30 1.89
C PHE A 37 -10.59 21.51 1.78
N GLU A 38 -9.71 21.88 0.84
CA GLU A 38 -8.38 21.27 0.73
C GLU A 38 -7.56 21.47 2.01
N GLN A 39 -7.50 22.70 2.54
CA GLN A 39 -6.84 22.98 3.83
C GLN A 39 -7.41 22.18 5.00
N PHE A 40 -8.72 21.89 4.97
CA PHE A 40 -9.35 21.03 5.98
C PHE A 40 -8.89 19.58 5.82
N GLN A 41 -8.86 19.04 4.60
CA GLN A 41 -8.36 17.69 4.31
C GLN A 41 -6.90 17.52 4.74
N GLU A 42 -6.02 18.47 4.38
CA GLU A 42 -4.61 18.46 4.81
C GLU A 42 -4.46 18.42 6.33
N ALA A 43 -5.13 19.33 7.04
CA ALA A 43 -5.09 19.38 8.49
C ALA A 43 -5.61 18.09 9.14
N LEU A 44 -6.60 17.46 8.52
CA LEU A 44 -7.16 16.20 9.00
C LEU A 44 -6.19 15.03 8.81
N LEU A 45 -5.51 14.97 7.67
CA LEU A 45 -4.48 13.95 7.42
C LEU A 45 -3.31 14.09 8.39
N ASP A 46 -2.86 15.32 8.67
CA ASP A 46 -1.81 15.58 9.67
C ASP A 46 -2.21 15.11 11.07
N ILE A 47 -3.44 15.38 11.48
CA ILE A 47 -3.97 14.93 12.78
C ILE A 47 -4.08 13.41 12.81
N SER A 48 -4.56 12.79 11.73
CA SER A 48 -4.71 11.34 11.60
C SER A 48 -3.37 10.64 11.67
N LEU A 49 -2.34 11.20 11.01
CA LEU A 49 -1.00 10.65 11.03
C LEU A 49 -0.39 10.72 12.43
N LYS A 50 -0.56 11.84 13.14
CA LYS A 50 -0.11 11.99 14.54
C LYS A 50 -0.76 10.97 15.48
N LYS A 51 -1.99 10.58 15.19
CA LYS A 51 -2.73 9.56 15.95
C LYS A 51 -2.47 8.14 15.45
N MET A 52 -1.72 7.96 14.37
CA MET A 52 -1.57 6.68 13.68
C MET A 52 -2.92 6.04 13.35
N THR A 53 -3.87 6.83 12.87
CA THR A 53 -5.18 6.32 12.42
C THR A 53 -4.98 5.25 11.35
N PRO A 54 -5.64 4.07 11.43
CA PRO A 54 -5.53 3.01 10.43
C PRO A 54 -5.78 3.51 9.00
N THR A 55 -5.10 2.93 8.01
CA THR A 55 -5.29 3.33 6.60
C THR A 55 -6.71 3.04 6.12
N SER A 56 -7.35 2.01 6.66
CA SER A 56 -8.72 1.62 6.32
C SER A 56 -9.76 2.67 6.74
N ASP A 57 -9.55 3.34 7.86
CA ASP A 57 -10.38 4.48 8.26
C ASP A 57 -10.26 5.64 7.27
N ILE A 58 -9.04 5.92 6.80
CA ILE A 58 -8.81 6.97 5.79
C ILE A 58 -9.38 6.53 4.44
N TRP A 59 -9.23 5.27 4.05
CA TRP A 59 -9.82 4.69 2.85
C TRP A 59 -11.35 4.86 2.81
N ARG A 60 -12.02 4.50 3.90
CA ARG A 60 -13.47 4.69 4.08
C ARG A 60 -13.87 6.15 4.02
N ARG A 61 -13.16 7.01 4.76
CA ARG A 61 -13.43 8.45 4.79
C ARG A 61 -13.34 9.09 3.40
N MET A 62 -12.40 8.65 2.58
CA MET A 62 -12.24 9.11 1.20
C MET A 62 -13.30 8.52 0.24
N GLY A 63 -14.25 7.72 0.74
CA GLY A 63 -15.29 7.07 -0.05
C GLY A 63 -14.77 6.01 -1.00
N LEU A 64 -13.57 5.46 -0.74
CA LEU A 64 -12.91 4.47 -1.59
C LEU A 64 -13.35 3.02 -1.29
N GLU A 65 -14.11 2.81 -0.22
CA GLU A 65 -14.70 1.51 0.16
C GLU A 65 -15.62 0.89 -0.91
N LYS A 66 -16.13 1.72 -1.82
CA LYS A 66 -16.93 1.29 -2.97
C LYS A 66 -16.11 0.59 -4.05
N LEU A 67 -14.80 0.81 -4.10
CA LEU A 67 -13.91 0.14 -5.05
C LEU A 67 -13.76 -1.33 -4.64
N LYS A 68 -13.96 -2.26 -5.58
CA LYS A 68 -13.94 -3.70 -5.30
C LYS A 68 -12.91 -4.45 -6.14
N THR A 69 -12.67 -3.98 -7.36
CA THR A 69 -11.87 -4.67 -8.38
C THR A 69 -10.54 -3.96 -8.66
N ILE A 70 -9.68 -4.60 -9.46
CA ILE A 70 -8.45 -3.99 -9.96
C ILE A 70 -8.81 -2.77 -10.84
N ASP A 71 -9.76 -2.94 -11.76
CA ASP A 71 -10.20 -1.90 -12.68
C ASP A 71 -10.75 -0.68 -11.94
N ASP A 72 -11.49 -0.88 -10.84
CA ASP A 72 -11.97 0.21 -9.98
C ASP A 72 -10.80 1.01 -9.39
N VAL A 73 -9.77 0.31 -8.91
CA VAL A 73 -8.57 0.95 -8.33
C VAL A 73 -7.79 1.69 -9.41
N GLU A 74 -7.63 1.11 -10.59
CA GLU A 74 -6.96 1.73 -11.75
C GLU A 74 -7.67 3.00 -12.21
N ALA A 75 -9.00 2.95 -12.37
CA ALA A 75 -9.80 4.11 -12.74
C ALA A 75 -9.75 5.22 -11.67
N ALA A 76 -9.56 4.87 -10.40
CA ALA A 76 -9.51 5.83 -9.30
C ALA A 76 -8.13 6.52 -9.13
N GLN A 77 -7.05 6.03 -9.76
CA GLN A 77 -5.67 6.47 -9.45
C GLN A 77 -5.43 7.97 -9.63
N SER A 78 -6.14 8.61 -10.57
CA SER A 78 -6.02 10.03 -10.87
C SER A 78 -6.98 10.93 -10.07
N THR A 79 -7.85 10.34 -9.23
CA THR A 79 -8.81 11.09 -8.42
C THR A 79 -8.13 11.73 -7.20
N ASP A 80 -8.58 12.93 -6.83
CA ASP A 80 -8.03 13.65 -5.66
C ASP A 80 -8.12 12.80 -4.39
N ALA A 81 -9.23 12.08 -4.19
CA ALA A 81 -9.45 11.20 -3.03
C ALA A 81 -8.40 10.08 -2.95
N PHE A 82 -8.11 9.42 -4.09
CA PHE A 82 -7.09 8.37 -4.14
C PHE A 82 -5.69 8.92 -3.93
N LEU A 83 -5.36 10.08 -4.51
CA LEU A 83 -4.07 10.74 -4.32
C LEU A 83 -3.84 11.16 -2.86
N LEU A 84 -4.86 11.68 -2.18
CA LEU A 84 -4.84 12.00 -0.75
C LEU A 84 -4.60 10.75 0.09
N TYR A 85 -5.30 9.65 -0.22
CA TYR A 85 -5.10 8.36 0.44
C TYR A 85 -3.67 7.84 0.24
N VAL A 86 -3.15 7.83 -0.99
CA VAL A 86 -1.79 7.40 -1.31
C VAL A 86 -0.77 8.21 -0.52
N ARG A 87 -0.92 9.53 -0.47
CA ARG A 87 -0.03 10.40 0.32
C ARG A 87 -0.07 10.04 1.80
N TYR A 88 -1.26 9.88 2.37
CA TYR A 88 -1.41 9.44 3.76
C TYR A 88 -0.72 8.09 4.02
N ALA A 89 -1.01 7.11 3.17
CA ALA A 89 -0.43 5.77 3.18
C ALA A 89 1.11 5.80 3.21
N ARG A 90 1.74 6.64 2.38
CA ARG A 90 3.21 6.81 2.32
C ARG A 90 3.77 7.37 3.63
N HIS A 91 3.14 8.39 4.21
CA HIS A 91 3.58 8.96 5.47
C HIS A 91 3.36 8.00 6.65
N PHE A 92 2.24 7.29 6.65
CA PHE A 92 1.95 6.26 7.63
C PHE A 92 3.02 5.17 7.59
N ASP A 93 3.39 4.68 6.40
CA ASP A 93 4.45 3.69 6.22
C ASP A 93 5.80 4.17 6.75
N ALA A 94 6.18 5.41 6.44
CA ALA A 94 7.42 5.99 6.93
C ALA A 94 7.45 6.10 8.46
N ALA A 95 6.33 6.49 9.08
CA ALA A 95 6.19 6.55 10.53
C ALA A 95 6.22 5.15 11.16
N ALA A 96 5.51 4.18 10.57
CA ALA A 96 5.46 2.80 11.02
C ALA A 96 6.83 2.12 10.94
N LEU A 97 7.55 2.30 9.84
CA LEU A 97 8.92 1.79 9.67
C LEU A 97 9.87 2.38 10.73
N LYS A 98 9.81 3.70 10.96
CA LYS A 98 10.62 4.37 11.99
C LYS A 98 10.32 3.83 13.39
N ASN A 99 9.04 3.59 13.70
CA ASN A 99 8.62 3.02 14.98
C ASN A 99 9.05 1.56 15.12
N ASN A 100 8.94 0.75 14.07
CA ASN A 100 9.40 -0.65 14.09
C ASN A 100 10.91 -0.72 14.37
N ILE A 101 11.72 0.12 13.69
CA ILE A 101 13.16 0.19 13.92
C ILE A 101 13.48 0.63 15.36
N LYS A 102 12.79 1.65 15.88
CA LYS A 102 13.10 2.24 17.18
C LYS A 102 12.60 1.43 18.37
N HIS A 103 11.41 0.83 18.26
CA HIS A 103 10.68 0.21 19.37
C HIS A 103 10.49 -1.30 19.22
N LYS A 104 10.89 -1.89 18.08
CA LYS A 104 10.64 -3.31 17.73
C LYS A 104 9.16 -3.70 17.81
N THR A 105 8.26 -2.73 17.73
CA THR A 105 6.81 -2.97 17.73
C THR A 105 6.32 -2.87 16.29
N ALA A 106 5.75 -3.96 15.77
CA ALA A 106 5.04 -3.92 14.50
C ALA A 106 3.75 -3.13 14.69
N ILE A 107 3.60 -2.04 13.93
CA ILE A 107 2.29 -1.40 13.79
C ILE A 107 1.56 -2.20 12.72
N PRO A 108 0.39 -2.80 13.01
CA PRO A 108 -0.41 -3.44 11.99
C PRO A 108 -0.86 -2.36 11.01
N VAL A 109 -0.16 -2.32 9.88
CA VAL A 109 -0.36 -1.35 8.81
C VAL A 109 -1.64 -1.66 8.04
N ILE A 110 -2.03 -2.92 8.02
CA ILE A 110 -3.30 -3.41 7.48
C ILE A 110 -4.17 -3.89 8.64
N SER A 111 -5.41 -3.40 8.67
CA SER A 111 -6.44 -3.85 9.60
C SER A 111 -7.05 -5.18 9.15
N ASP A 112 -7.70 -5.90 10.07
CA ASP A 112 -8.32 -7.20 9.78
C ASP A 112 -9.47 -7.11 8.77
N ASP A 113 -10.07 -5.93 8.63
CA ASP A 113 -11.19 -5.63 7.74
C ASP A 113 -10.75 -4.98 6.42
N VAL A 114 -9.46 -5.03 6.06
CA VAL A 114 -8.96 -4.42 4.82
C VAL A 114 -9.66 -5.02 3.61
N THR A 115 -10.12 -4.16 2.71
CA THR A 115 -10.69 -4.62 1.45
C THR A 115 -9.58 -5.06 0.49
N PHE A 116 -9.89 -5.97 -0.45
CA PHE A 116 -8.94 -6.33 -1.52
C PHE A 116 -8.45 -5.10 -2.30
N ALA A 117 -9.35 -4.17 -2.63
CA ALA A 117 -9.03 -2.93 -3.32
C ALA A 117 -8.07 -2.03 -2.53
N GLU A 118 -8.29 -1.88 -1.23
CA GLU A 118 -7.36 -1.13 -0.37
C GLU A 118 -5.99 -1.83 -0.33
N ALA A 119 -5.95 -3.14 -0.12
CA ALA A 119 -4.70 -3.91 -0.07
C ALA A 119 -3.91 -3.81 -1.38
N LEU A 120 -4.60 -3.78 -2.53
CA LEU A 120 -4.00 -3.52 -3.84
C LEU A 120 -3.43 -2.10 -3.94
N ALA A 121 -4.16 -1.08 -3.47
CA ALA A 121 -3.66 0.29 -3.44
C ALA A 121 -2.41 0.41 -2.54
N ARG A 122 -2.40 -0.27 -1.39
CA ARG A 122 -1.23 -0.36 -0.49
C ARG A 122 -0.04 -1.03 -1.20
N LEU A 123 -0.28 -2.11 -1.95
CA LEU A 123 0.75 -2.78 -2.75
C LEU A 123 1.43 -1.83 -3.73
N THR A 124 0.64 -0.99 -4.41
CA THR A 124 1.18 0.04 -5.33
C THR A 124 2.06 1.02 -4.59
N VAL A 125 1.64 1.52 -3.42
CA VAL A 125 2.44 2.41 -2.57
C VAL A 125 3.78 1.78 -2.18
N TRP A 126 3.76 0.53 -1.69
CA TRP A 126 4.98 -0.15 -1.28
C TRP A 126 5.94 -0.41 -2.43
N LYS A 127 5.42 -0.71 -3.62
CA LYS A 127 6.22 -0.88 -4.84
C LYS A 127 6.87 0.44 -5.27
N MET A 128 6.15 1.56 -5.21
CA MET A 128 6.67 2.88 -5.60
C MET A 128 7.77 3.38 -4.66
N ASP A 129 7.60 3.16 -3.35
CA ASP A 129 8.55 3.62 -2.33
C ASP A 129 9.69 2.63 -2.03
N ASP A 130 9.84 1.60 -2.87
CA ASP A 130 10.74 0.44 -2.68
C ASP A 130 10.81 -0.05 -1.22
N ARG A 131 9.65 -0.29 -0.60
CA ARG A 131 9.63 -0.67 0.82
C ARG A 131 10.43 -1.97 1.05
N PRO A 132 11.02 -2.16 2.24
CA PRO A 132 11.73 -3.40 2.56
C PRO A 132 10.78 -4.62 2.54
N ALA A 133 11.24 -5.76 2.02
CA ALA A 133 10.40 -6.95 1.89
C ALA A 133 9.98 -7.54 3.26
N ASN A 134 10.84 -7.43 4.27
CA ASN A 134 10.50 -7.80 5.65
C ASN A 134 9.44 -6.87 6.25
N TYR A 135 9.51 -5.57 5.95
CA TYR A 135 8.48 -4.62 6.35
C TYR A 135 7.13 -4.94 5.72
N VAL A 136 7.08 -5.18 4.41
CA VAL A 136 5.83 -5.53 3.71
C VAL A 136 5.26 -6.86 4.21
N LYS A 137 6.12 -7.85 4.49
CA LYS A 137 5.72 -9.12 5.11
C LYS A 137 5.04 -8.89 6.46
N ALA A 138 5.64 -8.06 7.32
CA ALA A 138 5.06 -7.72 8.62
C ALA A 138 3.79 -6.87 8.52
N ALA A 139 3.75 -5.91 7.59
CA ALA A 139 2.58 -5.08 7.33
C ALA A 139 1.36 -5.92 6.91
N LEU A 140 1.59 -7.03 6.20
CA LEU A 140 0.60 -8.03 5.80
C LEU A 140 0.34 -9.10 6.87
N ARG A 141 0.99 -9.00 8.05
CA ARG A 141 0.91 -9.99 9.15
C ARG A 141 1.34 -11.40 8.72
N LEU A 142 2.27 -11.46 7.78
CA LEU A 142 2.89 -12.69 7.28
C LEU A 142 4.24 -12.96 7.97
N ASP A 143 4.66 -12.07 8.87
CA ASP A 143 5.86 -12.26 9.68
C ASP A 143 5.64 -13.38 10.71
N ASN A 144 6.71 -14.13 10.99
CA ASN A 144 6.71 -15.28 11.92
C ASN A 144 5.88 -16.50 11.50
N LEU A 145 5.33 -16.50 10.28
CA LEU A 145 4.67 -17.70 9.73
C LEU A 145 5.69 -18.63 9.08
N SER A 146 5.47 -19.94 9.26
CA SER A 146 6.19 -20.95 8.49
C SER A 146 5.85 -20.84 7.00
N PRO A 147 6.72 -21.33 6.09
CA PRO A 147 6.41 -21.34 4.67
C PRO A 147 5.09 -22.06 4.32
N THR A 148 4.72 -23.12 5.05
CA THR A 148 3.42 -23.78 4.89
C THR A 148 2.26 -22.89 5.35
N ALA A 149 2.38 -22.23 6.50
CA ALA A 149 1.33 -21.35 7.02
C ALA A 149 1.10 -20.11 6.14
N LEU A 150 2.10 -19.66 5.36
CA LEU A 150 1.94 -18.57 4.39
C LEU A 150 0.87 -18.88 3.34
N LEU A 151 0.76 -20.13 2.89
CA LEU A 151 -0.16 -20.55 1.82
C LEU A 151 -1.64 -20.37 2.20
N GLU A 152 -1.94 -20.42 3.49
CA GLU A 152 -3.30 -20.36 4.01
C GLU A 152 -3.72 -18.92 4.35
N ARG A 153 -2.80 -17.95 4.22
CA ARG A 153 -3.08 -16.56 4.60
C ARG A 153 -3.67 -15.75 3.47
N GLN A 154 -4.70 -15.00 3.84
CA GLN A 154 -5.17 -13.87 3.08
C GLN A 154 -3.98 -12.95 2.74
N TYR A 155 -3.92 -12.50 1.48
CA TYR A 155 -2.89 -11.60 0.96
C TYR A 155 -1.48 -12.17 0.73
N PHE A 156 -1.25 -13.47 0.90
CA PHE A 156 0.03 -14.06 0.49
C PHE A 156 0.34 -13.81 -0.99
N ASP A 157 -0.67 -13.90 -1.86
CA ASP A 157 -0.52 -13.57 -3.28
C ASP A 157 -0.11 -12.10 -3.51
N LEU A 158 -0.57 -11.16 -2.68
CA LEU A 158 -0.12 -9.76 -2.76
C LEU A 158 1.36 -9.64 -2.39
N TYR A 159 1.81 -10.41 -1.39
CA TYR A 159 3.23 -10.45 -1.02
C TYR A 159 4.09 -11.05 -2.14
N VAL A 160 3.65 -12.14 -2.77
CA VAL A 160 4.34 -12.73 -3.93
C VAL A 160 4.43 -11.72 -5.07
N ASN A 161 3.34 -11.00 -5.36
CA ASN A 161 3.33 -9.93 -6.38
C ASN A 161 4.22 -8.73 -6.01
N PHE A 162 4.37 -8.43 -4.72
CA PHE A 162 5.35 -7.46 -4.23
C PHE A 162 6.78 -7.91 -4.53
N LEU A 163 7.12 -9.15 -4.14
CA LEU A 163 8.45 -9.73 -4.35
C LEU A 163 8.83 -9.80 -5.83
N LYS A 164 7.89 -10.19 -6.70
CA LYS A 164 8.10 -10.19 -8.15
C LYS A 164 8.48 -8.81 -8.68
N GLY A 165 7.75 -7.76 -8.27
CA GLY A 165 8.09 -6.38 -8.66
C GLY A 165 9.48 -5.96 -8.19
N LYS A 166 9.89 -6.39 -6.99
CA LYS A 166 11.22 -6.09 -6.44
C LYS A 166 12.32 -6.86 -7.16
N ALA A 167 12.12 -8.15 -7.43
CA ALA A 167 13.05 -8.99 -8.20
C ALA A 167 13.31 -8.39 -9.60
N ILE A 168 12.27 -7.97 -10.32
CA ILE A 168 12.41 -7.28 -11.62
C ILE A 168 13.30 -6.03 -11.49
N ARG A 169 13.09 -5.20 -10.45
CA ARG A 169 13.91 -4.00 -10.23
C ARG A 169 15.36 -4.33 -9.91
N MET A 170 15.61 -5.35 -9.09
CA MET A 170 16.97 -5.81 -8.77
C MET A 170 17.73 -6.20 -10.04
N TYR A 171 17.13 -7.04 -10.89
CA TYR A 171 17.73 -7.40 -12.19
C TYR A 171 18.00 -6.19 -13.07
N ARG A 172 17.03 -5.28 -13.21
CA ARG A 172 17.21 -4.04 -13.98
C ARG A 172 18.28 -3.11 -13.38
N GLY A 173 18.52 -3.22 -12.07
CA GLY A 173 19.57 -2.52 -11.35
C GLY A 173 20.96 -3.16 -11.46
N GLY A 174 21.07 -4.32 -12.10
CA GLY A 174 22.35 -5.03 -12.32
C GLY A 174 22.67 -6.12 -11.31
N GLU A 175 21.75 -6.46 -10.39
CA GLU A 175 21.92 -7.58 -9.46
C GLU A 175 21.98 -8.93 -10.19
N THR A 176 22.79 -9.87 -9.68
CA THR A 176 22.94 -11.19 -10.32
C THR A 176 21.71 -12.07 -10.09
N LYS A 177 21.64 -13.18 -10.82
CA LYS A 177 20.58 -14.18 -10.59
C LYS A 177 20.67 -14.77 -9.19
N GLU A 178 21.89 -14.97 -8.69
CA GLU A 178 22.19 -15.49 -7.37
C GLU A 178 21.75 -14.50 -6.27
N ASP A 179 21.97 -13.20 -6.47
CA ASP A 179 21.53 -12.15 -5.53
C ASP A 179 20.00 -12.13 -5.41
N VAL A 180 19.29 -12.19 -6.54
CA VAL A 180 17.83 -12.21 -6.55
C VAL A 180 17.27 -13.52 -5.99
N ASP A 181 17.87 -14.67 -6.31
CA ASP A 181 17.53 -15.98 -5.75
C ASP A 181 17.65 -15.97 -4.22
N SER A 182 18.79 -15.49 -3.70
CA SER A 182 19.05 -15.32 -2.27
C SER A 182 18.03 -14.38 -1.60
N PHE A 183 17.71 -13.26 -2.25
CA PHE A 183 16.68 -12.32 -1.78
C PHE A 183 15.31 -13.00 -1.64
N VAL A 184 14.85 -13.70 -2.68
CA VAL A 184 13.51 -14.33 -2.68
C VAL A 184 13.44 -15.46 -1.65
N LYS A 185 14.47 -16.31 -1.55
CA LYS A 185 14.53 -17.36 -0.53
C LYS A 185 14.52 -16.79 0.88
N THR A 186 15.25 -15.70 1.12
CA THR A 186 15.23 -15.00 2.41
C THR A 186 13.84 -14.46 2.73
N ALA A 187 13.20 -13.78 1.78
CA ALA A 187 11.88 -13.18 1.95
C ALA A 187 10.78 -14.23 2.24
N LEU A 188 10.86 -15.39 1.58
CA LEU A 188 9.95 -16.52 1.78
C LEU A 188 10.38 -17.45 2.93
N SER A 189 11.47 -17.13 3.65
CA SER A 189 12.00 -17.94 4.75
C SER A 189 12.38 -19.38 4.35
N LEU A 190 12.87 -19.57 3.12
CA LEU A 190 13.26 -20.87 2.55
C LEU A 190 14.71 -21.25 2.86
N ASN A 191 15.57 -20.29 3.24
CA ASN A 191 16.99 -20.55 3.54
C ASN A 191 17.20 -21.57 4.68
N SER A 192 16.20 -21.70 5.56
CA SER A 192 16.23 -22.60 6.71
C SER A 192 15.61 -23.97 6.42
N MET A 193 15.17 -24.22 5.18
CA MET A 193 14.52 -25.47 4.77
C MET A 193 15.38 -26.24 3.77
N PRO A 194 15.58 -27.56 3.96
CA PRO A 194 16.09 -28.42 2.91
C PRO A 194 15.20 -28.37 1.66
N PRO A 195 15.75 -28.41 0.43
CA PRO A 195 14.97 -28.34 -0.81
C PRO A 195 13.83 -29.35 -0.89
N GLU A 196 14.03 -30.56 -0.39
CA GLU A 196 13.06 -31.65 -0.34
C GLU A 196 11.85 -31.37 0.57
N ASN A 197 11.99 -30.41 1.49
CA ASN A 197 10.93 -30.02 2.43
C ASN A 197 10.16 -28.78 1.97
N ILE A 198 10.52 -28.17 0.83
CA ILE A 198 9.81 -27.01 0.28
C ILE A 198 8.48 -27.51 -0.33
N PRO A 199 7.31 -27.02 0.12
CA PRO A 199 6.04 -27.40 -0.47
C PRO A 199 5.98 -27.05 -1.96
N ALA A 200 5.44 -27.94 -2.79
CA ALA A 200 5.35 -27.72 -4.25
C ALA A 200 4.61 -26.43 -4.64
N SER A 201 3.64 -25.99 -3.83
CA SER A 201 2.95 -24.72 -3.99
C SER A 201 3.88 -23.52 -3.74
N ILE A 202 4.73 -23.56 -2.72
CA ILE A 202 5.74 -22.54 -2.45
C ILE A 202 6.80 -22.52 -3.54
N ASP A 203 7.26 -23.69 -4.01
CA ASP A 203 8.18 -23.81 -5.15
C ASP A 203 7.59 -23.19 -6.44
N ARG A 204 6.27 -23.35 -6.66
CA ARG A 204 5.59 -22.69 -7.78
C ARG A 204 5.63 -21.17 -7.68
N PHE A 205 5.35 -20.60 -6.50
CA PHE A 205 5.44 -19.15 -6.29
C PHE A 205 6.87 -18.64 -6.41
N TYR A 206 7.83 -19.39 -5.86
CA TYR A 206 9.25 -19.12 -5.99
C TYR A 206 9.67 -19.00 -7.46
N LYS A 207 9.33 -20.01 -8.27
CA LYS A 207 9.57 -20.01 -9.72
C LYS A 207 8.85 -18.89 -10.44
N PHE A 208 7.62 -18.56 -10.03
CA PHE A 208 6.86 -17.44 -10.60
C PHE A 208 7.52 -16.07 -10.36
N VAL A 209 8.12 -15.85 -9.19
CA VAL A 209 8.85 -14.62 -8.85
C VAL A 209 10.12 -14.50 -9.70
N LEU A 210 10.78 -15.64 -9.98
CA LEU A 210 12.04 -15.71 -10.73
C LEU A 210 11.88 -15.89 -12.25
N ASP A 211 10.66 -15.98 -12.79
CA ASP A 211 10.41 -16.29 -14.20
C ASP A 211 11.02 -15.23 -15.16
N PRO A 212 12.05 -15.58 -15.96
CA PRO A 212 12.74 -14.68 -16.89
C PRO A 212 11.85 -14.03 -17.94
N LYS A 213 10.76 -14.67 -18.38
CA LYS A 213 9.84 -14.09 -19.37
C LYS A 213 9.06 -12.90 -18.82
N ALA A 214 8.92 -12.82 -17.49
CA ALA A 214 8.37 -11.65 -16.80
C ALA A 214 9.46 -10.63 -16.41
N LEU A 215 10.73 -11.04 -16.41
CA LEU A 215 11.90 -10.20 -16.14
C LEU A 215 12.42 -9.47 -17.38
N SER A 216 11.96 -9.84 -18.59
CA SER A 216 12.44 -9.32 -19.88
C SER A 216 11.60 -8.19 -20.50
N LEU A 217 10.57 -7.66 -19.82
CA LEU A 217 9.98 -6.40 -20.27
C LEU A 217 11.02 -5.30 -19.98
N GLY A 218 11.58 -4.72 -21.03
CA GLY A 218 12.56 -3.63 -20.96
C GLY A 218 12.00 -2.35 -20.32
N PRO A 219 12.78 -1.25 -20.32
CA PRO A 219 12.29 0.03 -19.84
C PRO A 219 11.02 0.40 -20.62
N VAL A 220 9.93 0.70 -19.90
CA VAL A 220 8.78 1.39 -20.51
C VAL A 220 9.32 2.75 -20.92
N ALA A 221 9.43 2.97 -22.23
CA ALA A 221 9.78 4.25 -22.79
C ALA A 221 8.79 5.29 -22.26
N THR A 222 9.30 6.33 -21.61
CA THR A 222 8.57 7.55 -21.37
C THR A 222 8.34 8.23 -22.72
N GLY A 223 7.08 8.27 -23.15
CA GLY A 223 6.59 9.00 -24.32
C GLY A 223 5.16 9.47 -24.04
#